data_AF-A0A926VYF2-F1
#
_entry.id   AF-A0A926VYF2-F1
#
_cell.length_a   1.000
_cell.length_b   1.000
_cell.length_c   1.000
_cell.angle_alpha   90.00
_cell.angle_beta   90.00
_cell.angle_gamma   90.00
#
_symmetry.space_group_name_H-M   'P 1'
#
loop_
_entity.id
_entity.type
_entity.pdbx_description
1 polymer ?
#
loop_
_entity_poly.entity_id
_entity_poly.type
_entity_poly.pdbx_seq_one_letter_code
_entity_poly.pdbx_strand_id
1 'polypeptide(L)' 'MLPIEILQEFNSCYLKIQAIAQNENWLLLIADKKIDPEAATHLGDVLHYLSEVMGCVEEIVQIKTIQNY' A
#
# COMPACT_ATOMS: atom_id res chain seq x y z
N MET A 1 -19.23 -0.16 1.76
CA MET A 1 -18.21 0.75 2.31
C MET A 1 -18.36 2.11 1.66
N LEU A 2 -18.32 3.17 2.45
CA LEU A 2 -18.18 4.56 2.02
C LEU A 2 -16.78 4.77 1.43
N PRO A 3 -16.58 5.75 0.53
CA PRO A 3 -15.25 6.03 -0.03
C PRO A 3 -14.15 6.23 1.03
N ILE A 4 -14.48 6.85 2.16
CA ILE A 4 -13.54 7.01 3.27
C ILE A 4 -13.16 5.67 3.93
N GLU A 5 -14.10 4.75 4.06
CA GLU A 5 -13.83 3.41 4.59
C GLU A 5 -12.96 2.61 3.61
N ILE A 6 -13.22 2.74 2.30
CA ILE A 6 -12.40 2.12 1.26
C ILE A 6 -10.95 2.65 1.31
N LEU A 7 -10.79 3.98 1.41
CA LEU A 7 -9.47 4.61 1.53
C LEU A 7 -8.72 4.13 2.78
N GLN A 8 -9.42 4.03 3.91
CA GLN A 8 -8.85 3.53 5.16
C GLN A 8 -8.39 2.07 5.04
N GLU A 9 -9.15 1.21 4.35
CA GLU A 9 -8.75 -0.18 4.10
C GLU A 9 -7.50 -0.27 3.21
N PHE A 10 -7.45 0.49 2.12
CA PHE A 10 -6.26 0.52 1.27
C PHE A 10 -5.04 1.03 2.03
N ASN A 11 -5.18 2.09 2.82
CA ASN A 11 -4.08 2.61 3.65
C ASN A 11 -3.63 1.59 4.71
N SER A 12 -4.58 0.90 5.36
CA SER A 12 -4.28 -0.19 6.31
C SER A 12 -3.50 -1.33 5.64
N CYS A 13 -3.89 -1.71 4.42
CA CYS A 13 -3.15 -2.70 3.63
C CYS A 13 -1.75 -2.20 3.26
N TYR A 14 -1.64 -0.97 2.77
CA TYR A 14 -0.37 -0.35 2.40
C TYR A 14 0.62 -0.37 3.56
N LEU A 15 0.21 0.05 4.76
CA LEU A 15 1.07 0.08 5.94
C LEU A 15 1.55 -1.31 6.36
N LYS A 16 0.68 -2.32 6.30
CA LYS A 16 1.05 -3.72 6.62
C LYS A 16 2.07 -4.27 5.62
N ILE A 17 1.87 -4.01 4.33
CA ILE A 17 2.80 -4.45 3.27
C ILE A 17 4.11 -3.68 3.35
N GLN A 18 4.08 -2.38 3.62
CA GLN A 18 5.26 -1.55 3.80
C GLN A 18 6.11 -2.05 4.98
N ALA A 19 5.46 -2.44 6.08
CA ALA A 19 6.15 -3.02 7.22
C ALA A 19 6.87 -4.33 6.87
N ILE A 20 6.33 -5.15 5.96
CA ILE A 20 7.02 -6.34 5.44
C ILE A 20 8.22 -5.91 4.60
N ALA A 21 8.03 -4.97 3.67
CA ALA A 21 9.09 -4.51 2.77
C ALA A 21 10.30 -3.93 3.52
N GLN A 22 10.07 -3.32 4.68
CA GLN A 22 11.11 -2.73 5.53
C GLN A 22 11.59 -3.68 6.65
N ASN A 23 11.03 -4.88 6.76
CA ASN A 23 11.39 -5.81 7.83
C ASN A 23 12.81 -6.36 7.63
N GLU A 24 13.66 -6.23 8.65
CA GLU A 24 15.06 -6.69 8.57
C GLU A 24 15.18 -8.19 8.27
N ASN A 25 14.32 -9.04 8.83
CA ASN A 25 14.34 -10.48 8.54
C ASN A 25 13.93 -10.77 7.09
N TRP A 26 12.96 -10.02 6.55
CA TRP A 26 12.59 -10.12 5.13
C TRP A 26 13.77 -9.76 4.22
N LEU A 27 14.43 -8.64 4.51
CA LEU A 27 15.60 -8.19 3.75
C LEU A 27 16.76 -9.19 3.83
N LEU A 28 16.99 -9.79 5.00
CA LEU A 28 18.00 -10.84 5.18
C LEU A 28 17.67 -12.09 4.36
N LEU A 29 16.40 -12.50 4.28
CA LEU A 29 15.99 -13.66 3.47
C LEU A 29 16.29 -13.45 1.97
N ILE A 30 16.12 -12.23 1.48
CA ILE A 30 16.48 -11.85 0.09
C ILE A 30 18.02 -11.81 -0.08
N ALA A 31 18.74 -11.16 0.84
CA ALA A 31 20.20 -11.04 0.79
C ALA A 31 20.90 -12.41 0.81
N ASP A 32 20.39 -13.34 1.64
CA ASP A 32 20.86 -14.71 1.74
C ASP A 32 20.43 -15.61 0.55
N LYS A 33 19.67 -15.07 -0.40
CA LYS A 33 19.07 -15.81 -1.54
C LYS A 33 18.22 -17.00 -1.09
N LYS A 34 17.63 -16.92 0.11
CA LYS A 34 16.65 -17.92 0.60
C LYS A 34 15.30 -17.76 -0.07
N ILE A 35 15.04 -16.57 -0.62
CA ILE A 35 13.88 -16.22 -1.44
C ILE A 35 14.40 -15.55 -2.71
N ASP A 36 13.66 -15.68 -3.81
CA ASP A 36 13.95 -14.97 -5.05
C ASP A 36 14.01 -13.44 -4.80
N PRO A 37 15.09 -12.74 -5.19
CA PRO A 37 15.17 -11.28 -5.10
C PRO A 37 14.02 -10.55 -5.81
N GLU A 38 13.39 -11.17 -6.81
CA GLU A 38 12.21 -10.62 -7.49
C GLU A 38 11.03 -10.39 -6.54
N ALA A 39 10.99 -11.11 -5.41
CA ALA A 39 10.00 -10.87 -4.36
C ALA A 39 10.06 -9.43 -3.80
N ALA A 40 11.24 -8.79 -3.77
CA ALA A 40 11.38 -7.39 -3.37
C ALA A 40 10.73 -6.44 -4.40
N THR A 41 10.95 -6.73 -5.69
CA THR A 41 10.36 -5.99 -6.81
C THR A 41 8.83 -6.10 -6.77
N HIS A 42 8.28 -7.30 -6.68
CA HIS A 42 6.83 -7.51 -6.64
C HIS A 42 6.17 -6.86 -5.43
N LEU A 43 6.84 -6.84 -4.27
CA LEU A 43 6.31 -6.14 -3.09
C LEU A 43 6.29 -4.62 -3.31
N GLY A 44 7.32 -4.08 -3.98
CA GLY A 44 7.35 -2.69 -4.44
C GLY A 44 6.20 -2.37 -5.41
N ASP A 45 5.92 -3.25 -6.37
CA ASP A 45 4.81 -3.09 -7.32
C ASP A 45 3.46 -3.07 -6.61
N VAL A 46 3.25 -3.96 -5.62
CA VAL A 46 2.03 -3.96 -4.80
C VAL A 46 1.85 -2.63 -4.07
N LEU A 47 2.91 -2.10 -3.44
CA LEU A 47 2.87 -0.79 -2.78
C LEU A 47 2.54 0.33 -3.76
N HIS A 48 3.14 0.30 -4.95
CA HIS A 48 2.85 1.26 -6.01
C HIS A 48 1.37 1.22 -6.40
N TYR A 49 0.81 0.05 -6.71
CA TYR A 49 -0.60 -0.06 -7.09
C TYR A 49 -1.57 0.28 -5.96
N LEU A 50 -1.25 -0.05 -4.71
CA LEU A 50 -2.05 0.41 -3.56
C LEU A 50 -2.08 1.94 -3.48
N SER A 51 -0.94 2.60 -3.70
CA SER A 51 -0.86 4.06 -3.74
C SER A 51 -1.68 4.67 -4.87
N GLU A 52 -1.60 4.12 -6.09
CA GLU A 52 -2.38 4.60 -7.24
C GLU A 52 -3.89 4.51 -6.99
N VAL A 53 -4.35 3.38 -6.42
CA VAL A 53 -5.77 3.21 -6.09
C VAL A 53 -6.21 4.15 -4.98
N MET A 54 -5.39 4.37 -3.94
CA MET A 54 -5.69 5.36 -2.90
C MET A 54 -5.84 6.77 -3.49
N GLY A 55 -4.96 7.18 -4.41
CA GLY A 55 -5.06 8.46 -5.10
C GLY A 55 -6.42 8.65 -5.79
N CYS A 56 -6.90 7.62 -6.50
CA CYS A 56 -8.22 7.65 -7.15
C CYS A 56 -9.38 7.81 -6.16
N VAL A 57 -9.27 7.18 -4.97
CA VAL A 57 -10.33 7.24 -3.94
C VAL A 57 -10.27 8.54 -3.15
N GLU A 58 -9.08 9.09 -2.90
CA GLU A 58 -8.87 10.37 -2.24
C GLU A 58 -9.59 11.52 -2.95
N GLU A 59 -9.53 11.56 -4.29
CA GLU A 59 -10.25 12.57 -5.09
C GLU A 59 -11.76 12.59 -4.75
N ILE A 60 -12.37 11.41 -4.64
CA ILE A 60 -13.80 11.28 -4.32
C ILE A 60 -14.10 11.74 -2.89
N VAL A 61 -13.23 11.39 -1.93
CA VAL A 61 -13.36 11.80 -0.52
C VAL A 61 -13.23 13.31 -0.37
N GLN A 62 -12.28 13.93 -1.06
CA GLN A 62 -12.07 15.38 -1.05
C GLN A 62 -13.26 16.13 -1.65
N ILE A 63 -13.78 15.67 -2.79
CA ILE A 63 -14.97 16.27 -3.42
C ILE A 63 -16.17 16.23 -2.46
N LYS A 64 -16.41 15.08 -1.80
CA LYS A 64 -17.51 14.96 -0.83
C LYS A 64 -17.32 15.86 0.38
N THR A 65 -16.08 16.03 0.84
CA THR A 65 -15.78 16.96 1.92
C THR A 65 -16.15 18.37 1.51
N ILE A 66 -15.72 18.84 0.34
CA ILE A 66 -16.01 20.18 -0.19
C ILE A 66 -17.52 20.41 -0.40
N GLN A 67 -18.26 19.44 -0.92
CA GLN A 67 -19.71 19.56 -1.15
C GLN A 67 -20.56 19.60 0.14
N ASN A 68 -20.00 19.14 1.26
CA ASN A 68 -20.68 19.11 2.56
C ASN A 68 -20.32 20.31 3.46
N TYR A 69 -19.52 21.27 2.96
CA TYR A 69 -19.20 22.56 3.59
C TYR A 69 -19.87 23.70 2.84
#